data_AF-A0A7J9GWX9-F1
#
_entry.id   AF-A0A7J9GWX9-F1
#
_cell.length_a   1.000
_cell.length_b   1.000
_cell.length_c   1.000
_cell.angle_alpha   90.00
_cell.angle_beta   90.00
_cell.angle_gamma   90.00
#
_symmetry.space_group_name_H-M   'P 1'
#
loop_
_entity.id
_entity.type
_entity.pdbx_description
1 polymer ?
#
loop_
_entity_poly.entity_id
_entity_poly.type
_entity_poly.pdbx_seq_one_letter_code
_entity_poly.pdbx_strand_id
1 'polypeptide(L)' 'MITNWPTTETRLHKFRNLRTEQKTGGLNRLSKRDATTLTRQLSRLQTYLGRIKYMTRFPDIVIIVDQQ' A
#
# COMPACT_ATOMS: atom_id res chain seq x y z
N MET A 1 10.51 1.30 3.27
CA MET A 1 11.35 1.07 4.47
C MET A 1 11.67 2.42 5.07
N ILE A 2 11.82 2.49 6.39
CA ILE A 2 11.96 3.75 7.15
C ILE A 2 13.06 4.64 6.55
N THR A 3 14.18 4.06 6.15
CA THR A 3 15.31 4.75 5.50
C THR A 3 15.00 5.43 4.16
N ASN A 4 13.90 5.06 3.49
CA ASN A 4 13.44 5.68 2.26
C ASN A 4 11.96 6.06 2.39
N TRP A 5 11.71 7.06 3.23
CA TRP A 5 10.38 7.60 3.48
C TRP A 5 9.69 8.14 2.22
N PRO A 6 10.32 8.98 1.37
CA PRO A 6 9.63 9.53 0.19
C PRO A 6 9.10 8.44 -0.76
N THR A 7 9.86 7.36 -0.93
CA THR A 7 9.40 6.21 -1.73
C THR A 7 8.28 5.44 -1.02
N THR A 8 8.36 5.29 0.30
CA THR A 8 7.35 4.59 1.10
C THR A 8 6.02 5.36 1.10
N GLU A 9 6.08 6.68 1.23
CA GLU A 9 4.94 7.60 1.13
C GLU A 9 4.27 7.50 -0.24
N THR A 10 5.04 7.55 -1.33
CA THR A 10 4.51 7.37 -2.70
C THR A 10 3.79 6.02 -2.86
N ARG A 11 4.34 4.95 -2.30
CA ARG A 11 3.73 3.62 -2.31
C ARG A 11 2.45 3.57 -1.46
N LEU A 12 2.41 4.27 -0.32
CA LEU A 12 1.23 4.45 0.53
C LEU A 12 0.10 5.18 -0.20
N HIS A 13 0.42 6.27 -0.91
CA HIS A 13 -0.53 6.96 -1.77
C HIS A 13 -1.08 6.04 -2.86
N LYS A 14 -0.21 5.32 -3.57
CA LYS A 14 -0.63 4.33 -4.58
C LYS A 14 -1.55 3.25 -3.99
N PHE A 15 -1.23 2.75 -2.79
CA PHE A 15 -2.06 1.77 -2.09
C PHE A 15 -3.45 2.33 -1.76
N ARG A 16 -3.54 3.59 -1.27
CA ARG A 16 -4.82 4.25 -1.01
C ARG A 16 -5.64 4.42 -2.29
N ASN A 17 -5.03 4.86 -3.37
CA ASN A 17 -5.71 5.06 -4.66
C ASN A 17 -6.29 3.74 -5.20
N LEU A 18 -5.48 2.67 -5.24
CA LEU A 18 -5.93 1.36 -5.71
C LEU A 18 -7.06 0.78 -4.83
N ARG A 19 -7.00 1.02 -3.52
CA ARG A 19 -8.06 0.58 -2.60
C ARG A 19 -9.36 1.37 -2.81
N THR A 20 -9.26 2.66 -3.10
CA THR A 20 -10.41 3.49 -3.45
C THR A 20 -11.03 3.03 -4.77
N GLU A 21 -10.21 2.83 -5.81
CA GLU A 21 -10.68 2.29 -7.11
C GLU A 21 -11.34 0.92 -6.99
N GLN A 22 -10.81 0.04 -6.13
CA GLN A 22 -11.45 -1.24 -5.85
C GLN A 22 -12.84 -1.05 -5.20
N LYS A 23 -12.95 -0.15 -4.21
CA LYS A 23 -14.21 0.11 -3.51
C LYS A 23 -15.26 0.78 -4.39
N THR A 24 -14.85 1.68 -5.28
CA THR A 24 -15.75 2.37 -6.21
C THR A 24 -16.09 1.52 -7.44
N GLY A 25 -15.57 0.30 -7.54
CA GLY A 25 -15.81 -0.59 -8.68
C GLY A 25 -15.05 -0.18 -9.95
N GLY A 26 -14.07 0.73 -9.86
CA GLY A 26 -13.25 1.16 -11.00
C GLY A 26 -12.50 0.01 -11.68
N LEU A 27 -12.12 -1.02 -10.91
CA LEU A 27 -11.49 -2.24 -11.46
C LEU A 27 -12.41 -3.04 -12.39
N ASN A 28 -13.74 -2.92 -12.25
CA ASN A 28 -14.70 -3.63 -13.09
C ASN A 28 -14.80 -3.04 -14.51
N ARG A 29 -14.27 -1.82 -14.72
CA ARG A 29 -14.20 -1.17 -16.04
C ARG A 29 -12.99 -1.63 -16.86
N LEU A 30 -12.04 -2.33 -16.23
CA LEU A 30 -10.83 -2.81 -16.86
C LEU A 30 -11.01 -4.20 -17.45
N SER A 31 -10.15 -4.55 -18.42
CA SER A 31 -10.07 -5.92 -18.93
C SER A 31 -9.73 -6.90 -17.80
N LYS A 32 -10.24 -8.14 -17.88
CA LYS A 32 -10.02 -9.19 -16.86
C LYS A 32 -8.54 -9.39 -16.53
N ARG A 33 -7.66 -9.26 -17.53
CA ARG A 33 -6.20 -9.38 -17.36
C ARG A 33 -5.63 -8.26 -16.48
N ASP A 34 -6.05 -7.03 -16.74
CA ASP A 34 -5.56 -5.83 -16.03
C ASP A 34 -6.12 -5.78 -14.61
N ALA A 35 -7.40 -6.10 -14.46
CA ALA A 35 -8.05 -6.23 -13.15
C ALA A 35 -7.34 -7.29 -12.27
N THR A 36 -6.96 -8.43 -12.85
CA THR A 36 -6.20 -9.48 -12.13
C THR A 36 -4.82 -8.99 -11.71
N THR A 37 -4.14 -8.25 -12.58
CA THR A 37 -2.80 -7.70 -12.30
C THR A 37 -2.85 -6.68 -11.17
N LEU A 38 -3.82 -5.76 -11.20
CA LEU A 38 -4.03 -4.76 -10.15
C LEU A 38 -4.44 -5.41 -8.82
N THR A 39 -5.28 -6.45 -8.85
CA THR A 39 -5.67 -7.19 -7.64
C THR A 39 -4.45 -7.87 -6.99
N ARG A 40 -3.56 -8.47 -7.78
CA ARG A 40 -2.30 -9.05 -7.28
C ARG A 40 -1.38 -7.97 -6.70
N GLN A 41 -1.28 -6.83 -7.36
CA GLN A 41 -0.46 -5.71 -6.87
C GLN A 41 -1.03 -5.15 -5.56
N LEU A 42 -2.35 -5.01 -5.46
CA LEU A 42 -3.03 -4.56 -4.25
C LEU A 42 -2.79 -5.54 -3.10
N SER A 43 -2.90 -6.86 -3.34
CA SER A 43 -2.59 -7.88 -2.34
C SER A 43 -1.15 -7.79 -1.83
N ARG A 44 -0.17 -7.61 -2.72
CA ARG A 44 1.24 -7.39 -2.32
C ARG A 44 1.38 -6.13 -1.46
N LEU A 45 0.80 -5.01 -1.88
CA LEU A 45 0.85 -3.76 -1.12
C LEU A 45 0.13 -3.89 0.23
N GLN A 46 -0.96 -4.65 0.32
CA GLN A 46 -1.68 -4.93 1.55
C GLN A 46 -0.81 -5.69 2.56
N THR A 47 -0.06 -6.70 2.12
CA THR A 47 0.85 -7.48 2.98
C THR A 47 1.94 -6.62 3.61
N TYR A 48 2.56 -5.73 2.82
CA TYR A 48 3.68 -4.91 3.30
C TYR A 48 3.26 -3.61 3.98
N LEU A 49 2.23 -2.93 3.47
CA LEU A 49 1.84 -1.57 3.88
C LEU A 49 0.53 -1.55 4.69
N GLY A 50 -0.18 -2.67 4.80
CA GLY A 50 -1.48 -2.74 5.46
C GLY A 50 -1.46 -2.31 6.93
N ARG A 51 -0.36 -2.60 7.65
CA ARG A 51 -0.19 -2.22 9.06
C ARG A 51 0.11 -0.73 9.22
N ILE A 52 0.81 -0.15 8.25
CA ILE A 52 1.24 1.27 8.27
C ILE A 52 0.35 2.18 7.42
N LYS A 53 -0.79 1.68 6.91
CA LYS A 53 -1.68 2.41 5.98
C LYS A 53 -2.20 3.75 6.53
N TYR A 54 -2.22 3.90 7.85
CA TYR A 54 -2.68 5.09 8.56
C TYR A 54 -1.57 6.14 8.74
N MET A 55 -0.30 5.79 8.52
CA MET A 55 0.80 6.73 8.62
C MET A 55 0.65 7.81 7.55
N THR A 56 0.78 9.07 7.97
CA THR A 56 0.74 10.26 7.11
C THR A 56 2.07 11.01 7.13
N ARG A 57 2.91 10.72 8.12
CA ARG A 57 4.21 11.36 8.33
C ARG A 57 5.25 10.31 8.72
N PHE A 58 6.51 10.70 8.61
CA PHE A 58 7.63 9.92 9.11
C PHE A 58 7.44 9.65 10.61
N PRO A 59 7.71 8.43 11.10
CA PRO A 59 7.58 8.13 12.52
C PRO A 59 8.63 8.86 13.35
N ASP A 60 8.21 9.49 14.45
CA ASP A 60 9.15 10.09 15.42
C ASP A 60 9.84 9.04 16.29
N ILE A 61 9.16 7.92 16.55
CA ILE A 61 9.64 6.82 17.40
C ILE A 61 9.42 5.50 16.68
N VAL A 62 10.43 4.64 16.71
CA VAL A 62 10.38 3.27 16.18
C VAL A 62 10.75 2.31 17.30
N ILE A 63 9.85 1.38 17.61
CA ILE A 63 10.08 0.33 18.60
C ILE A 63 10.31 -0.98 17.84
N ILE A 64 11.48 -1.57 18.04
CA ILE A 64 11.84 -2.87 17.47
C ILE A 64 11.84 -3.87 18.64
N VAL A 65 11.09 -4.94 18.49
CA VAL A 65 11.04 -6.04 19.46
C VAL A 65 11.84 -7.20 18.86
N ASP A 66 12.55 -7.94 19.70
CA ASP A 66 13.35 -9.11 19.31
C ASP A 66 14.54 -8.75 18.41
N GLN A 67 15.44 -7.92 18.95
CA GLN A 67 16.70 -7.56 18.32
C GLN A 67 17.80 -8.50 18.86
N GLN A 68 17.99 -9.65 18.20
CA GLN A 68 19.16 -10.51 18.41
C GLN A 68 20.38 -9.98 17.65
#